data_AF-A0A533X671-F1
#
_entry.id   AF-A0A533X671-F1
#
_cell.length_a   1.000
_cell.length_b   1.000
_cell.length_c   1.000
_cell.angle_alpha   90.00
_cell.angle_beta   90.00
_cell.angle_gamma   90.00
#
_symmetry.space_group_name_H-M   'P 1'
#
loop_
_entity.id
_entity.type
_entity.pdbx_description
1 polymer ?
#
loop_
_entity_poly.entity_id
_entity_poly.type
_entity_poly.pdbx_seq_one_letter_code
_entity_poly.pdbx_strand_id
1 'polypeptide(L)'
;MKSLPACYLLGLLAGKKAVEKGVKDAVLYNGLNPFIKGSRIAAFVKGARDGGVQIPISEDVLPPEERLRGDTIARYASSMLNEDKEAYQRRFSSLLSGGFKPEEYPAQFDKAKQAIQGGSRR
;
A
#
# COMPACT_ATOMS: atom_id res chain seq x y z
N MET A 1 -10.62 4.59 0.40
CA MET A 1 -9.19 4.62 0.77
C MET A 1 -8.35 4.47 -0.51
N LYS A 2 -7.47 5.42 -0.85
CA LYS A 2 -6.70 5.44 -2.12
C LYS A 2 -5.20 5.71 -1.89
N SER A 3 -4.61 5.14 -0.83
CA SER A 3 -3.20 5.36 -0.44
C SER A 3 -2.27 4.26 -0.99
N LEU A 4 -0.96 4.55 -1.07
CA LEU A 4 0.04 3.55 -1.49
C LEU A 4 0.04 2.29 -0.60
N PRO A 5 -0.02 2.39 0.75
CA PRO A 5 -0.10 1.22 1.61
C PRO A 5 -1.30 0.33 1.32
N ALA A 6 -2.48 0.94 1.12
CA ALA A 6 -3.69 0.20 0.79
C ALA A 6 -3.58 -0.52 -0.57
N CYS A 7 -3.01 0.15 -1.58
CA CYS A 7 -2.79 -0.46 -2.90
C CYS A 7 -1.80 -1.64 -2.84
N TYR A 8 -0.72 -1.51 -2.06
CA TYR A 8 0.23 -2.60 -1.85
C TYR A 8 -0.41 -3.80 -1.15
N LEU A 9 -1.12 -3.60 -0.05
CA LEU A 9 -1.79 -4.68 0.69
C LEU A 9 -2.84 -5.38 -0.17
N LEU A 10 -3.58 -4.61 -0.98
CA LEU A 10 -4.52 -5.17 -1.95
C LEU A 10 -3.80 -6.04 -2.99
N GLY A 11 -2.67 -5.57 -3.52
CA GLY A 11 -1.81 -6.33 -4.42
C GLY A 11 -1.32 -7.63 -3.78
N LEU A 12 -0.83 -7.57 -2.55
CA LEU A 12 -0.36 -8.73 -1.79
C LEU A 12 -1.45 -9.79 -1.61
N LEU A 13 -2.65 -9.36 -1.25
CA LEU A 13 -3.81 -10.24 -1.13
C LEU A 13 -4.20 -10.85 -2.48
N ALA A 14 -4.22 -10.04 -3.55
CA ALA A 14 -4.55 -10.49 -4.89
C ALA A 14 -3.53 -11.51 -5.40
N GLY A 15 -2.23 -11.25 -5.20
CA GLY A 15 -1.15 -12.15 -5.60
C GLY A 15 -1.27 -13.52 -4.92
N LYS A 16 -1.49 -13.54 -3.60
CA LYS A 16 -1.70 -14.78 -2.86
C LYS A 16 -2.90 -15.59 -3.38
N LYS A 17 -4.04 -14.93 -3.56
CA LYS A 17 -5.24 -15.57 -4.13
C LYS A 17 -5.04 -16.06 -5.56
N ALA A 18 -4.21 -15.37 -6.34
CA ALA A 18 -3.88 -15.79 -7.71
C ALA A 18 -3.02 -17.06 -7.68
N VAL A 19 -2.00 -17.12 -6.82
CA VAL A 19 -1.16 -18.30 -6.62
C VAL A 19 -1.96 -19.49 -6.10
N GLU A 20 -2.87 -19.30 -5.14
CA GLU A 20 -3.81 -20.33 -4.66
C GLU A 20 -4.67 -20.92 -5.79
N LYS A 21 -4.95 -20.12 -6.82
CA LYS A 21 -5.68 -20.54 -8.02
C LYS A 21 -4.77 -21.03 -9.15
N GLY A 22 -3.47 -21.20 -8.91
CA GLY A 22 -2.50 -21.71 -9.88
C GLY A 22 -1.96 -20.68 -10.87
N VAL A 23 -2.23 -19.39 -10.69
CA VAL A 23 -1.69 -18.32 -11.55
C VAL A 23 -0.28 -17.95 -11.08
N LYS A 24 0.71 -18.13 -11.95
CA LYS A 24 2.13 -17.88 -11.65
C LYS A 24 2.67 -16.59 -12.24
N ASP A 25 2.18 -16.20 -13.42
CA ASP A 25 2.70 -15.09 -14.21
C ASP A 25 1.57 -14.15 -14.62
N ALA A 26 1.86 -12.85 -14.69
CA ALA A 26 0.93 -11.86 -15.22
C ALA A 26 1.69 -10.69 -15.87
N VAL A 27 1.05 -10.04 -16.85
CA VAL A 27 1.56 -8.82 -17.48
C VAL A 27 0.65 -7.65 -17.09
N LEU A 28 1.26 -6.54 -16.67
CA LEU A 28 0.50 -5.34 -16.34
C LEU A 28 -0.12 -4.73 -17.60
N TYR A 29 -1.44 -4.58 -17.60
CA TYR A 29 -2.16 -3.77 -18.58
C TYR A 29 -2.77 -2.54 -17.91
N ASN A 30 -2.38 -1.36 -18.38
CA ASN A 30 -2.73 -0.04 -17.82
C ASN A 30 -3.72 0.74 -18.73
N GLY A 31 -4.07 0.18 -19.89
CA GLY A 31 -4.83 0.90 -20.90
C GLY A 31 -4.11 2.16 -21.36
N LEU A 32 -4.86 3.25 -21.53
CA LEU A 32 -4.37 4.53 -22.08
C LEU A 32 -3.64 5.42 -21.08
N ASN A 33 -3.70 5.10 -19.79
CA ASN A 33 -3.08 5.95 -18.78
C ASN A 33 -1.55 5.77 -18.82
N PRO A 34 -0.75 6.83 -18.64
CA PRO A 34 0.69 6.68 -18.54
C PRO A 34 1.06 5.91 -17.27
N PHE A 35 2.10 5.09 -17.34
CA PHE A 35 2.66 4.44 -16.17
C PHE A 35 3.57 5.43 -15.43
N ILE A 36 3.21 5.78 -14.20
CA ILE A 36 3.98 6.72 -13.37
C ILE A 36 4.78 5.94 -12.32
N LYS A 37 6.08 6.22 -12.24
CA LYS A 37 7.00 5.68 -11.22
C LYS A 37 6.51 6.00 -9.81
N GLY A 38 6.57 5.01 -8.90
CA GLY A 38 6.12 5.18 -7.52
C GLY A 38 4.62 5.40 -7.35
N SER A 39 3.82 5.15 -8.38
CA SER A 39 2.37 5.33 -8.35
C SER A 39 1.64 4.22 -7.58
N ARG A 40 0.32 4.40 -7.43
CA ARG A 40 -0.58 3.38 -6.86
C ARG A 40 -0.58 2.08 -7.65
N ILE A 41 -0.46 2.15 -8.98
CA ILE A 41 -0.36 0.96 -9.84
C ILE A 41 0.96 0.24 -9.54
N ALA A 42 2.07 0.98 -9.45
CA ALA A 42 3.36 0.41 -9.08
C ALA A 42 3.34 -0.25 -7.68
N ALA A 43 2.69 0.39 -6.69
CA ALA A 43 2.51 -0.18 -5.35
C ALA A 43 1.70 -1.49 -5.37
N PHE A 44 0.60 -1.53 -6.13
CA PHE A 44 -0.20 -2.74 -6.30
C PHE A 44 0.62 -3.86 -6.95
N VAL A 45 1.34 -3.57 -8.03
CA VAL A 45 2.18 -4.55 -8.73
C VAL A 45 3.27 -5.09 -7.80
N LYS A 46 3.93 -4.23 -7.03
CA LYS A 46 4.90 -4.67 -6.01
C LYS A 46 4.25 -5.60 -4.98
N GLY A 47 3.06 -5.27 -4.50
CA GLY A 47 2.28 -6.14 -3.62
C GLY A 47 1.99 -7.51 -4.26
N ALA A 48 1.50 -7.52 -5.50
CA ALA A 48 1.19 -8.77 -6.22
C ALA A 48 2.43 -9.65 -6.43
N ARG A 49 3.59 -9.03 -6.71
CA ARG A 49 4.88 -9.72 -6.79
C ARG A 49 5.29 -10.34 -5.46
N ASP A 50 5.19 -9.58 -4.38
CA ASP A 50 5.46 -10.07 -3.02
C ASP A 50 4.45 -11.14 -2.58
N GLY A 51 3.27 -11.18 -3.22
CA GLY A 51 2.26 -12.23 -3.09
C GLY A 51 2.55 -13.50 -3.88
N GLY A 52 3.59 -13.52 -4.72
CA GLY A 52 4.07 -14.70 -5.44
C GLY A 52 3.77 -14.74 -6.94
N VAL A 53 3.13 -13.72 -7.51
CA VAL A 53 2.91 -13.64 -8.97
C VAL A 53 4.09 -12.96 -9.65
N GLN A 54 4.68 -13.60 -10.65
CA GLN A 54 5.74 -13.00 -11.45
C GLN A 54 5.14 -11.96 -12.40
N ILE A 55 5.64 -10.72 -12.30
CA ILE A 55 5.21 -9.61 -13.15
C ILE A 55 6.47 -8.91 -13.66
N PRO A 56 6.72 -8.86 -14.98
CA PRO A 56 7.93 -8.25 -15.54
C PRO A 56 7.82 -6.72 -15.45
N ILE A 57 8.41 -6.15 -14.40
CA ILE A 57 8.53 -4.70 -14.21
C ILE A 57 9.86 -4.38 -13.53
N SER A 58 10.48 -3.28 -13.92
CA SER A 58 11.78 -2.86 -13.37
C SER A 58 11.67 -2.46 -11.89
N GLU A 59 12.65 -2.81 -11.06
CA GLU A 59 12.61 -2.50 -9.61
C GLU A 59 12.65 -1.00 -9.33
N ASP A 60 13.32 -0.22 -10.18
CA ASP A 60 13.50 1.22 -9.99
C ASP A 60 12.20 2.00 -10.16
N VAL A 61 11.16 1.42 -10.79
CA VAL A 61 9.86 2.10 -10.92
C VAL A 61 8.93 1.87 -9.74
N LEU A 62 9.28 0.93 -8.85
CA LEU A 62 8.49 0.58 -7.68
C LEU A 62 8.67 1.61 -6.56
N PRO A 63 7.65 1.89 -5.74
CA PRO A 63 7.81 2.76 -4.59
C PRO A 63 8.75 2.12 -3.55
N PRO A 64 9.56 2.91 -2.83
CA PRO A 64 10.39 2.40 -1.74
C PRO A 64 9.54 1.89 -0.58
N GLU A 65 10.09 0.97 0.22
CA GLU A 65 9.36 0.30 1.30
C GLU A 65 8.78 1.27 2.34
N GLU A 66 9.52 2.33 2.70
CA GLU A 66 9.05 3.42 3.59
C GLU A 66 7.72 4.02 3.10
N ARG A 67 7.56 4.19 1.78
CA ARG A 67 6.33 4.75 1.20
C ARG A 67 5.20 3.73 1.13
N LEU A 68 5.54 2.44 0.95
CA LEU A 68 4.58 1.34 0.94
C LEU A 68 4.03 1.09 2.34
N ARG A 69 4.87 1.19 3.37
CA ARG A 69 4.50 1.01 4.78
C ARG A 69 3.78 2.22 5.36
N GLY A 70 3.90 3.38 4.72
CA GLY A 70 3.15 4.59 5.07
C GLY A 70 3.88 5.51 6.05
N ASP A 71 5.17 5.28 6.28
CA ASP A 71 5.99 6.10 7.19
C ASP A 71 6.02 7.58 6.75
N THR A 72 6.00 7.87 5.45
CA THR A 72 5.90 9.25 4.95
C THR A 72 4.58 9.92 5.36
N ILE A 73 3.47 9.17 5.41
CA ILE A 73 2.18 9.72 5.85
C ILE A 73 2.24 10.00 7.35
N ALA A 74 2.77 9.06 8.14
CA ALA A 74 2.92 9.23 9.57
C ALA A 74 3.82 10.44 9.92
N ARG A 75 4.97 10.58 9.24
CA ARG A 75 5.87 11.74 9.41
C ARG A 75 5.18 13.06 9.08
N TYR A 76 4.46 13.12 7.96
CA TYR A 76 3.75 14.33 7.54
C TYR A 76 2.61 14.70 8.50
N ALA A 77 1.92 13.69 9.04
CA ALA A 77 0.89 13.90 10.05
C ALA A 77 1.48 14.41 11.37
N SER A 78 2.59 13.82 11.83
CA SER A 78 3.29 14.26 13.04
C SER A 78 3.81 15.70 12.92
N SER A 79 4.39 16.08 11.77
CA SER A 79 4.84 17.47 11.57
C SER A 79 3.67 18.44 11.61
N MET A 80 2.57 18.12 10.92
CA MET A 80 1.37 18.97 10.90
C MET A 80 0.72 19.08 12.27
N LEU A 81 0.67 17.99 13.04
CA LEU A 81 0.10 18.00 14.40
C LEU A 81 0.88 18.92 15.36
N ASN A 82 2.20 19.01 15.18
CA ASN A 82 3.08 19.88 15.96
C ASN A 82 2.98 21.35 15.54
N GLU A 83 2.77 21.63 14.26
CA GLU A 83 2.73 22.99 13.70
C GLU A 83 1.33 23.62 13.79
N ASP A 84 0.31 22.93 13.27
CA ASP A 84 -1.06 23.44 13.16
C ASP A 84 -2.08 22.30 13.34
N LYS A 85 -2.64 22.24 14.56
CA LYS A 85 -3.66 21.26 14.94
C LYS A 85 -4.95 21.39 14.12
N GLU A 86 -5.34 22.59 13.71
CA GLU A 86 -6.57 22.78 12.92
C GLU A 86 -6.37 22.31 11.47
N ALA A 87 -5.21 22.60 10.87
CA ALA A 87 -4.85 22.06 9.57
C ALA A 87 -4.78 20.53 9.59
N TYR A 88 -4.20 19.95 10.65
CA TYR A 88 -4.17 18.50 10.87
C TYR A 88 -5.58 17.90 10.88
N GLN A 89 -6.48 18.45 11.72
CA GLN A 89 -7.85 17.96 11.84
C GLN A 89 -8.61 18.04 10.52
N ARG A 90 -8.47 19.15 9.78
CA ARG A 90 -9.09 19.32 8.46
C ARG A 90 -8.55 18.32 7.44
N ARG A 91 -7.21 18.18 7.37
CA ARG A 91 -6.52 17.32 6.40
C ARG A 91 -6.85 15.85 6.59
N PHE A 92 -6.89 15.37 7.82
CA PHE A 92 -7.08 13.97 8.17
C PHE A 92 -8.47 13.64 8.73
N SER A 93 -9.43 14.55 8.59
CA SER A 93 -10.81 14.42 9.05
C SER A 93 -11.44 13.05 8.79
N SER A 94 -11.28 12.51 7.58
CA SER A 94 -11.82 11.20 7.21
C SER A 94 -11.15 10.01 7.91
N LEU A 95 -9.89 10.12 8.32
CA LEU A 95 -9.20 9.07 9.08
C LEU A 95 -9.56 9.18 10.57
N LEU A 96 -9.58 10.40 11.08
CA LEU A 96 -9.90 10.70 12.47
C LEU A 96 -11.35 10.36 12.82
N SER A 97 -12.30 10.61 11.91
CA SER A 97 -13.70 10.19 12.09
C SER A 97 -13.86 8.68 12.16
N GLY A 98 -12.95 7.93 11.54
CA GLY A 98 -12.87 6.47 11.63
C GLY A 98 -12.07 5.96 12.84
N GLY A 99 -11.65 6.84 13.76
CA GLY A 99 -10.84 6.48 14.92
C GLY A 99 -9.39 6.09 14.58
N PHE A 100 -8.93 6.39 13.36
CA PHE A 100 -7.61 6.01 12.89
C PHE A 100 -6.67 7.22 12.89
N LYS A 101 -5.58 7.12 13.65
CA LYS A 101 -4.53 8.14 13.69
C LYS A 101 -3.54 7.92 12.54
N PRO A 102 -3.26 8.92 11.69
CA PRO A 102 -2.33 8.76 10.58
C PRO A 102 -0.89 8.38 11.03
N GLU A 103 -0.48 8.71 12.24
CA GLU A 103 0.82 8.34 12.82
C GLU A 103 0.96 6.83 12.99
N GLU A 104 -0.15 6.11 13.14
CA GLU A 104 -0.18 4.67 13.33
C GLU A 104 -0.15 3.88 12.02
N TYR A 105 -0.04 4.55 10.86
CA TYR A 105 -0.01 3.91 9.54
C TYR A 105 0.98 2.74 9.45
N PRO A 106 2.27 2.90 9.84
CA PRO A 106 3.26 1.83 9.75
C PRO A 106 2.88 0.59 10.57
N ALA A 107 2.47 0.78 11.82
CA ALA A 107 2.10 -0.32 12.71
C ALA A 107 0.87 -1.08 12.21
N GLN A 108 -0.14 -0.35 11.73
CA GLN A 108 -1.38 -0.94 11.21
C GLN A 108 -1.15 -1.63 9.86
N PHE A 109 -0.24 -1.09 9.02
CA PHE A 109 0.21 -1.74 7.81
C PHE A 109 0.90 -3.08 8.10
N ASP A 110 1.84 -3.11 9.05
CA ASP A 110 2.57 -4.33 9.40
C ASP A 110 1.61 -5.42 9.90
N LYS A 111 0.67 -5.05 10.77
CA LYS A 111 -0.38 -5.94 11.26
C LYS A 111 -1.24 -6.51 10.13
N ALA A 112 -1.67 -5.66 9.18
CA ALA A 112 -2.46 -6.08 8.04
C ALA A 112 -1.66 -6.99 7.08
N LYS A 113 -0.39 -6.66 6.81
CA LYS A 113 0.53 -7.46 6.01
C LYS A 113 0.72 -8.85 6.63
N GLN A 114 0.96 -8.92 7.93
CA GLN A 114 1.05 -10.19 8.67
C GLN A 114 -0.24 -10.99 8.61
N ALA A 115 -1.41 -10.37 8.76
CA ALA A 115 -2.69 -11.07 8.66
C ALA A 115 -2.90 -11.69 7.27
N ILE A 116 -2.55 -10.97 6.20
CA ILE A 116 -2.60 -11.49 4.82
C ILE A 116 -1.58 -12.63 4.62
N GLN A 117 -0.38 -12.50 5.21
CA GLN A 117 0.66 -13.52 5.11
C GLN A 117 0.32 -14.79 5.89
N GLY A 118 -0.16 -14.66 7.12
CA GLY A 118 -0.51 -15.77 8.01
C GLY A 118 -1.85 -16.45 7.72
N GLY A 119 -2.74 -15.84 6.92
CA GLY A 119 -4.03 -16.42 6.54
C GLY A 119 -3.97 -17.61 5.57
N SER A 120 -2.79 -18.05 5.14
CA SER A 120 -2.58 -19.14 4.17
C SER A 120 -2.75 -20.56 4.77
N ARG A 121 -3.62 -20.72 5.76
CA ARG A 121 -4.00 -22.03 6.32
C ARG A 121 -5.48 -22.26 6.09
N ARG A 122 -5.82 -22.94 4.99
CA ARG A 122 -6.98 -23.83 4.83
C ARG A 122 -6.86 -24.57 3.52
#